data_AF-A0A0D9V159-F1
#
_entry.id   AF-A0A0D9V159-F1
#
_cell.length_a   1.000
_cell.length_b   1.000
_cell.length_c   1.000
_cell.angle_alpha   90.00
_cell.angle_beta   90.00
_cell.angle_gamma   90.00
#
_symmetry.space_group_name_H-M   'P 1'
#
loop_
_entity.id
_entity.type
_entity.pdbx_description
1 polymer ?
#
loop_
_entity_poly.entity_id
_entity_poly.type
_entity_poly.pdbx_seq_one_letter_code
_entity_poly.pdbx_strand_id
1 'polypeptide(L)'
;MAMKVYGLPMSTNVARVLPFGQVPALQDGDLILFESRAISKYVLRKNNSELLKEYNISESAKVDVWLEVESHQFDIPMAVVIYKCLILLVYFGGETDVKVVEENLQKLKKTFQVYEERLSQVQILSWRFRQLG
;
A
#
# COMPACT_ATOMS: atom_id res chain seq x y z
N MET A 1 -20.88 4.62 -14.05
CA MET A 1 -19.80 5.52 -14.50
C MET A 1 -18.50 4.72 -14.50
N ALA A 2 -17.77 4.67 -15.61
CA ALA A 2 -16.61 3.79 -15.77
C ALA A 2 -15.33 4.45 -15.25
N MET A 3 -14.60 3.75 -14.36
CA MET A 3 -13.29 4.19 -13.86
C MET A 3 -12.19 3.60 -14.74
N LYS A 4 -11.19 4.42 -15.11
CA LYS A 4 -10.03 3.94 -15.88
C LYS A 4 -8.79 3.90 -14.99
N VAL A 5 -8.19 2.72 -14.90
CA VAL A 5 -6.91 2.47 -14.21
C VAL A 5 -5.82 2.26 -15.26
N TYR A 6 -4.71 2.98 -15.13
CA TYR A 6 -3.61 2.93 -16.08
C TYR A 6 -2.39 2.20 -15.49
N GLY A 7 -1.79 1.28 -16.28
CA GLY A 7 -0.54 0.56 -16.00
C GLY A 7 0.51 0.76 -17.12
N LEU A 8 1.67 0.09 -17.02
CA LEU A 8 2.73 0.15 -18.05
C LEU A 8 2.35 -0.64 -19.34
N PRO A 9 2.80 -0.24 -20.56
CA PRO A 9 3.75 0.85 -20.86
C PRO A 9 3.15 2.04 -21.67
N MET A 10 3.43 3.24 -21.16
CA MET A 10 3.71 4.51 -21.85
C MET A 10 3.13 4.75 -23.26
N SER A 11 1.81 4.71 -23.42
CA SER A 11 1.15 5.21 -24.64
C SER A 11 -0.15 5.99 -24.42
N THR A 12 -0.61 6.16 -23.18
CA THR A 12 -1.85 6.90 -22.90
C THR A 12 -1.55 8.33 -22.45
N ASN A 13 -2.33 9.29 -22.95
CA ASN A 13 -2.24 10.73 -22.62
C ASN A 13 -2.23 11.01 -21.11
N VAL A 14 -2.77 10.10 -20.28
CA VAL A 14 -2.82 10.24 -18.82
C VAL A 14 -1.44 10.11 -18.18
N ALA A 15 -0.53 9.27 -18.71
CA ALA A 15 0.83 9.15 -18.19
C ALA A 15 1.65 10.45 -18.35
N ARG A 16 1.30 11.32 -19.31
CA ARG A 16 1.95 12.63 -19.51
C ARG A 16 1.53 13.68 -18.47
N VAL A 17 0.44 13.45 -17.73
CA VAL A 17 -0.10 14.38 -16.73
C VAL A 17 0.38 14.03 -15.32
N LEU A 18 0.99 12.85 -15.13
CA LEU A 18 1.47 12.42 -13.82
C LEU A 18 2.80 13.11 -13.49
N PRO A 19 2.86 13.93 -12.43
CA PRO A 19 4.03 14.76 -12.14
C PRO A 19 5.30 13.96 -11.89
N PHE A 20 5.18 12.71 -11.45
CA PHE A 20 6.31 11.82 -11.16
C PHE A 20 6.48 10.67 -12.16
N GLY A 21 5.62 10.58 -13.18
CA GLY A 21 5.69 9.50 -14.19
C GLY A 21 5.51 8.08 -13.63
N GLN A 22 4.95 7.95 -12.43
CA GLN A 22 4.72 6.66 -11.75
C GLN A 22 3.28 6.19 -11.92
N VAL A 23 3.08 4.88 -11.96
CA VAL A 23 1.77 4.22 -11.92
C VAL A 23 1.54 3.61 -10.52
N PRO A 24 0.29 3.45 -10.06
CA PRO A 24 -0.98 3.63 -10.79
C PRO A 24 -1.45 5.08 -10.88
N ALA A 25 -2.30 5.32 -11.89
CA ALA A 25 -3.15 6.50 -11.99
C ALA A 25 -4.61 6.09 -12.19
N LEU A 26 -5.51 6.86 -11.61
CA LEU A 26 -6.95 6.69 -11.70
C LEU A 26 -7.58 7.94 -12.30
N GLN A 27 -8.44 7.75 -13.30
CA GLN A 27 -9.31 8.82 -13.82
C GLN A 27 -10.77 8.50 -13.54
N ASP A 28 -11.49 9.46 -12.96
CA ASP A 28 -12.94 9.44 -12.77
C ASP A 28 -13.58 10.76 -13.23
N GLY A 29 -14.13 10.76 -14.45
CA GLY A 29 -14.53 12.00 -15.10
C GLY A 29 -13.32 12.92 -15.32
N ASP A 30 -13.41 14.14 -14.81
CA ASP A 30 -12.33 15.14 -14.86
C ASP A 30 -11.34 15.02 -13.70
N LEU A 31 -11.64 14.19 -12.69
CA LEU A 31 -10.74 13.96 -11.56
C LEU A 31 -9.63 12.98 -11.97
N ILE A 32 -8.37 13.41 -11.79
CA ILE A 32 -7.18 12.59 -11.98
C ILE A 32 -6.49 12.42 -10.64
N LEU A 33 -6.29 11.16 -10.23
CA LEU A 33 -5.61 10.79 -8.99
C LEU A 33 -4.39 9.93 -9.30
N PHE A 34 -3.37 10.09 -8.48
CA PHE A 34 -2.15 9.30 -8.44
C PHE A 34 -1.82 8.98 -6.97
N GLU A 35 -0.77 8.20 -6.73
CA GLU A 35 -0.49 7.51 -5.46
C GLU A 35 -1.50 6.39 -5.15
N SER A 36 -1.01 5.15 -5.09
CA SER A 36 -1.84 3.95 -4.92
C SER A 36 -2.70 4.02 -3.64
N ARG A 37 -2.14 4.53 -2.54
CA ARG A 37 -2.84 4.69 -1.24
C ARG A 37 -3.92 5.77 -1.29
N ALA A 38 -3.67 6.89 -1.97
CA ALA A 38 -4.66 7.95 -2.15
C ALA A 38 -5.81 7.49 -3.04
N ILE A 39 -5.51 6.81 -4.15
CA ILE A 39 -6.49 6.17 -5.03
C ILE A 39 -7.35 5.18 -4.24
N SER A 40 -6.73 4.35 -3.41
CA SER A 40 -7.44 3.36 -2.59
C SER A 40 -8.40 4.03 -1.60
N LYS A 41 -7.96 5.06 -0.87
CA LYS A 41 -8.83 5.85 0.03
C LYS A 41 -10.00 6.47 -0.75
N TYR A 42 -9.75 7.03 -1.93
CA TYR A 42 -10.80 7.60 -2.78
C TYR A 42 -11.84 6.56 -3.21
N VAL A 43 -11.41 5.39 -3.67
CA VAL A 43 -12.32 4.29 -4.06
C VAL A 43 -13.20 3.88 -2.88
N LEU A 44 -12.63 3.77 -1.67
CA LEU A 44 -13.39 3.44 -0.47
C LEU A 44 -14.44 4.51 -0.15
N ARG A 45 -14.06 5.80 -0.17
CA ARG A 45 -14.98 6.93 0.07
C ARG A 45 -16.11 6.98 -0.96
N LYS A 46 -15.77 6.87 -2.24
CA LYS A 46 -16.74 6.92 -3.35
C LYS A 46 -17.82 5.85 -3.22
N ASN A 47 -17.46 4.69 -2.67
CA ASN A 47 -18.38 3.58 -2.46
C ASN A 47 -19.00 3.55 -1.05
N ASN A 48 -18.90 4.64 -0.27
CA ASN A 48 -19.40 4.74 1.11
C ASN A 48 -18.94 3.56 1.99
N SER A 49 -17.69 3.11 1.82
CA SER A 49 -17.14 1.98 2.57
C SER A 49 -16.87 2.34 4.03
N GLU A 50 -17.25 1.46 4.94
CA GLU A 50 -16.95 1.61 6.37
C GLU A 50 -15.49 1.31 6.74
N LEU A 51 -14.64 0.88 5.79
CA LEU A 51 -13.27 0.47 6.06
C LEU A 51 -12.37 1.61 6.55
N LEU A 52 -12.66 2.85 6.15
CA LEU A 52 -11.95 4.04 6.63
C LEU A 52 -12.48 4.57 7.97
N LYS A 53 -13.61 4.05 8.45
CA LYS A 53 -14.22 4.44 9.74
C LYS A 53 -14.46 5.94 9.91
N GLU A 54 -14.72 6.67 8.81
CA GLU A 54 -14.83 8.14 8.82
C GLU A 54 -16.00 8.68 9.66
N TYR A 55 -16.96 7.83 10.04
CA TYR A 55 -18.03 8.19 10.99
C TYR A 55 -17.54 8.35 12.44
N ASN A 56 -16.30 7.93 12.77
CA ASN A 56 -15.72 8.06 14.09
C ASN A 56 -14.26 8.51 13.98
N ILE A 57 -13.98 9.73 14.46
CA ILE A 57 -12.65 10.34 14.36
C ILE A 57 -11.54 9.51 15.03
N SER A 58 -11.83 8.84 16.15
CA SER A 58 -10.85 8.02 16.88
C SER A 58 -10.53 6.72 16.13
N GLU A 59 -11.54 6.07 15.57
CA GLU A 59 -11.35 4.86 14.77
C GLU A 59 -10.69 5.17 13.42
N SER A 60 -11.08 6.26 12.76
CA SER A 60 -10.43 6.76 11.54
C SER A 60 -8.95 7.06 11.79
N ALA A 61 -8.62 7.73 12.91
CA ALA A 61 -7.23 8.01 13.26
C ALA A 61 -6.41 6.73 13.47
N LYS A 62 -6.99 5.68 14.05
CA LYS A 62 -6.33 4.37 14.16
C LYS A 62 -6.08 3.74 12.79
N VAL A 63 -7.04 3.83 11.87
CA VAL A 63 -6.86 3.37 10.49
C VAL A 63 -5.70 4.11 9.84
N ASP A 64 -5.65 5.43 9.95
CA ASP A 64 -4.57 6.23 9.38
C ASP A 64 -3.20 5.88 9.97
N VAL A 65 -3.10 5.68 11.30
CA VAL A 65 -1.85 5.23 11.93
C VAL A 65 -1.33 3.94 11.30
N TRP A 66 -2.18 2.93 11.12
CA TRP A 66 -1.75 1.64 10.56
C TRP A 66 -1.48 1.69 9.06
N LEU A 67 -2.13 2.58 8.31
CA LEU A 67 -1.78 2.85 6.92
C LEU A 67 -0.40 3.51 6.79
N GLU A 68 -0.06 4.43 7.70
CA GLU A 68 1.27 5.04 7.73
C GLU A 68 2.36 4.07 8.21
N VAL A 69 2.02 3.16 9.14
CA VAL A 69 2.94 2.08 9.54
C VAL A 69 3.18 1.12 8.37
N GLU A 70 2.16 0.75 7.62
CA GLU A 70 2.30 -0.07 6.42
C GLU A 70 3.22 0.61 5.40
N SER A 71 2.98 1.89 5.08
CA SER A 71 3.74 2.63 4.07
C SER A 71 5.22 2.82 4.43
N HIS A 72 5.55 2.98 5.71
CA HIS A 72 6.92 3.30 6.13
C HIS A 72 7.69 2.13 6.72
N GLN A 73 7.03 1.21 7.43
CA GLN A 73 7.71 0.12 8.16
C GLN A 73 7.66 -1.21 7.41
N PHE A 74 6.63 -1.42 6.58
CA PHE A 74 6.47 -2.65 5.81
C PHE A 74 6.88 -2.46 4.34
N ASP A 75 6.26 -1.49 3.65
CA ASP A 75 6.40 -1.33 2.20
C ASP A 75 7.84 -1.02 1.78
N ILE A 76 8.52 -0.10 2.47
CA ILE A 76 9.91 0.29 2.13
C ILE A 76 10.86 -0.93 2.07
N PRO A 77 11.04 -1.74 3.15
CA PRO A 77 11.92 -2.89 3.08
C PRO A 77 11.37 -4.02 2.19
N MET A 78 10.05 -4.19 2.11
CA MET A 78 9.44 -5.20 1.23
C MET A 78 9.68 -4.90 -0.25
N ALA A 79 9.53 -3.64 -0.66
CA ALA A 79 9.77 -3.20 -2.03
C ALA A 79 11.22 -3.47 -2.47
N VAL A 80 12.19 -3.30 -1.57
CA VAL A 80 13.59 -3.67 -1.85
C VAL A 80 13.75 -5.17 -2.08
N VAL A 81 13.15 -6.00 -1.22
CA VAL A 81 13.20 -7.47 -1.35
C VAL A 81 12.54 -7.91 -2.65
N ILE A 82 11.34 -7.41 -2.96
CA ILE A 82 10.63 -7.71 -4.22
C ILE A 82 11.48 -7.28 -5.42
N TYR A 83 12.05 -6.07 -5.38
CA TYR A 83 12.87 -5.59 -6.48
C TYR A 83 14.10 -6.47 -6.71
N LYS A 84 14.86 -6.79 -5.65
CA LYS A 84 16.10 -7.56 -5.74
C LYS A 84 15.86 -9.03 -6.09
N CYS A 85 14.85 -9.65 -5.49
CA CYS A 85 14.61 -11.09 -5.64
C CYS A 85 13.70 -11.46 -6.82
N LEU A 86 12.88 -10.54 -7.32
CA LEU A 86 11.93 -10.83 -8.40
C LEU A 86 12.16 -9.92 -9.59
N ILE A 87 12.09 -8.61 -9.42
CA ILE A 87 12.08 -7.68 -10.56
C ILE A 87 13.42 -7.67 -11.29
N LEU A 88 14.51 -7.53 -10.54
CA LEU A 88 15.87 -7.49 -11.08
C LEU A 88 16.24 -8.78 -11.81
N LEU A 89 15.88 -9.94 -11.25
CA LEU A 89 16.16 -11.25 -11.84
C LEU A 89 15.33 -11.49 -13.11
N VAL A 90 14.01 -11.30 -13.02
CA VAL A 90 13.08 -11.69 -14.09
C VAL A 90 13.09 -10.72 -15.26
N TYR A 91 13.21 -9.41 -14.99
CA TYR A 91 13.02 -8.38 -16.02
C TYR A 91 14.30 -7.68 -16.46
N PHE A 92 15.34 -7.67 -15.61
CA PHE A 92 16.56 -6.91 -15.88
C PHE A 92 17.82 -7.78 -15.98
N GLY A 93 17.71 -9.10 -15.77
CA GLY A 93 18.82 -10.05 -15.89
C GLY A 93 19.96 -9.77 -14.92
N GLY A 94 19.70 -9.06 -13.82
CA GLY A 94 20.70 -8.81 -12.78
C GLY A 94 20.83 -9.97 -11.80
N GLU A 95 21.70 -9.81 -10.81
CA GLU A 95 21.89 -10.78 -9.73
C GLU A 95 21.37 -10.23 -8.39
N THR A 96 20.89 -11.13 -7.54
CA THR A 96 20.42 -10.77 -6.20
C THR A 96 21.60 -10.43 -5.29
N ASP A 97 21.61 -9.19 -4.79
CA ASP A 97 22.49 -8.83 -3.68
C ASP A 97 21.93 -9.40 -2.37
N VAL A 98 22.46 -10.56 -1.97
CA VAL A 98 22.00 -11.32 -0.80
C VAL A 98 22.12 -10.50 0.48
N LYS A 99 23.16 -9.66 0.62
CA LYS A 99 23.35 -8.86 1.84
C LYS A 99 22.24 -7.82 1.99
N VAL A 100 21.92 -7.11 0.90
CA VAL A 100 20.83 -6.13 0.90
C VAL A 100 19.49 -6.81 1.18
N VAL A 101 19.25 -8.01 0.66
CA VAL A 101 18.03 -8.77 0.95
C VAL A 101 17.97 -9.15 2.44
N GLU A 102 19.03 -9.73 3.00
CA GLU A 102 19.08 -10.13 4.40
C GLU A 102 18.88 -8.95 5.35
N GLU A 103 19.50 -7.80 5.09
CA GLU A 103 19.32 -6.58 5.88
C GLU A 103 17.85 -6.13 5.91
N ASN A 104 17.16 -6.16 4.77
CA ASN A 104 15.76 -5.75 4.69
C ASN A 104 14.81 -6.80 5.25
N LEU A 105 15.14 -8.10 5.15
CA LEU A 105 14.42 -9.17 5.86
C LEU A 105 14.52 -9.01 7.37
N GLN A 106 15.66 -8.56 7.92
CA GLN A 106 15.75 -8.27 9.36
C GLN A 106 14.89 -7.06 9.77
N LYS A 107 14.77 -6.03 8.92
CA LYS A 107 13.84 -4.91 9.16
C LYS A 107 12.40 -5.40 9.16
N LEU A 108 12.01 -6.20 8.16
CA LEU A 108 10.68 -6.80 8.07
C LEU A 108 10.36 -7.69 9.28
N LYS A 109 11.35 -8.47 9.76
CA LYS A 109 11.17 -9.29 10.96
C LYS A 109 10.80 -8.46 12.18
N LYS A 110 11.42 -7.29 12.37
CA LYS A 110 11.04 -6.36 13.45
C LYS A 110 9.64 -5.80 13.25
N THR A 111 9.28 -5.43 12.02
CA THR A 111 7.90 -4.98 11.69
C THR A 111 6.87 -6.06 12.01
N PHE A 112 7.15 -7.32 11.67
CA PHE A 112 6.25 -8.44 11.95
C PHE A 112 6.15 -8.77 13.43
N GLN A 113 7.19 -8.56 14.23
CA GLN A 113 7.07 -8.68 15.70
C GLN A 113 6.06 -7.70 16.27
N VAL A 114 6.08 -6.44 15.82
CA VAL A 114 5.07 -5.43 16.22
C VAL A 114 3.67 -5.84 15.75
N TYR A 115 3.55 -6.41 14.54
CA TYR A 115 2.26 -6.88 14.02
C TYR A 115 1.73 -8.06 14.84
N GLU A 116 2.58 -9.02 15.20
CA GLU A 116 2.21 -10.17 16.02
C GLU A 116 1.74 -9.73 17.42
N GLU A 117 2.52 -8.87 18.09
CA GLU A 117 2.14 -8.32 19.39
C GLU A 117 0.80 -7.58 19.32
N ARG A 118 0.59 -6.79 18.26
CA ARG A 118 -0.67 -6.11 18.05
C ARG A 118 -1.82 -7.10 17.81
N LEU A 119 -1.64 -8.03 16.88
CA LEU A 119 -2.68 -8.97 16.46
C LEU A 119 -3.03 -10.00 17.54
N SER A 120 -2.14 -10.23 18.52
CA SER A 120 -2.46 -10.99 19.73
C SER A 120 -3.57 -10.33 20.57
N GLN A 121 -3.76 -9.01 20.44
CA GLN A 121 -4.73 -8.22 21.22
C GLN A 121 -5.97 -7.80 20.40
N VAL A 122 -5.82 -7.70 19.08
CA VAL A 122 -6.87 -7.27 18.15
C VAL A 122 -6.90 -8.15 16.91
N GLN A 123 -8.08 -8.42 16.37
CA GLN A 123 -8.20 -9.31 15.21
C GLN A 123 -7.61 -8.72 13.91
N ILE A 124 -7.61 -7.39 13.79
CA ILE A 124 -7.14 -6.65 12.62
C ILE A 124 -6.27 -5.48 13.14
N LEU A 125 -5.22 -5.08 12.44
CA LEU A 125 -4.28 -4.05 12.93
C LEU A 125 -4.97 -2.77 13.42
N SER A 126 -5.87 -2.23 12.59
CA SER A 126 -6.65 -1.02 12.88
C SER A 126 -8.00 -1.30 13.56
N TRP A 127 -8.44 -2.55 13.69
CA TRP A 127 -9.81 -2.87 14.07
C TRP A 127 -9.95 -4.12 14.95
N ARG A 128 -11.07 -4.23 15.65
CA ARG A 128 -11.43 -5.38 16.47
C ARG A 128 -12.86 -5.79 16.12
N PHE A 129 -13.05 -6.93 15.44
CA PHE A 129 -14.35 -7.59 15.36
C PHE A 129 -14.54 -8.48 16.62
N ARG A 130 -15.79 -8.68 17.02
CA ARG A 130 -16.25 -8.74 18.42
C ARG A 130 -15.90 -10.01 19.22
N GLN A 131 -16.10 -9.87 20.55
CA GLN A 131 -16.40 -10.95 21.50
C GLN A 131 -17.30 -12.04 20.89
N LEU A 132 -16.93 -13.29 21.13
CA LEU A 132 -17.82 -14.45 21.08
C LEU A 132 -17.88 -15.01 22.50
N GLY A 133 -19.07 -15.01 23.09
CA GLY A 133 -19.41 -15.74 24.33
C GLY A 133 -18.95 -15.09 25.62
#